data_AF-A0A932DYZ7-F1
#
_entry.id   AF-A0A932DYZ7-F1
#
_cell.length_a   1.000
_cell.length_b   1.000
_cell.length_c   1.000
_cell.angle_alpha   90.00
_cell.angle_beta   90.00
_cell.angle_gamma   90.00
#
_symmetry.space_group_name_H-M   'P 1'
#
loop_
_entity.id
_entity.type
_entity.pdbx_description
1 polymer ?
#
loop_
_entity_poly.entity_id
_entity_poly.type
_entity_poly.pdbx_seq_one_letter_code
_entity_poly.pdbx_strand_id
1 'polypeptide(L)'
;MRLFLIKVLFIFVICGIIIINMGGLTMIYSCELCSLGGFGGTTGAVNPLSADSPARNRYTLGYIFEYQDWESVSIMEAHELHEEGRDAHARRNDITNSFFIGYGITDVLSVSFQVPYVEKHSKEIHEEEFLGEDQLSTGIGDAIMLGKYKFYDKSFGIAGIFGLKLPTGNTDERNNVNERYEPELQPGTGSLDYMFGISFNKRINHLIILDSAVLYHLKTEGAQDYKFGDIVRTTQGATFNIIDIEKKPTLNILSEIILQFANKDESDDETVRDSGGTTIFYAPGISSQLTEYLKTTLSVPVPVYQALGGIHQELDFNVLFSVSYNF
;
A
#
# COMPACT_ATOMS: atom_id res chain seq x y z
N MET A 1 -17.68 16.20 16.25
CA MET A 1 -16.99 15.40 15.23
C MET A 1 -17.08 15.95 13.80
N ARG A 2 -18.21 16.51 13.34
CA ARG A 2 -18.34 17.06 11.96
C ARG A 2 -17.50 18.32 11.64
N LEU A 3 -17.08 19.10 12.64
CA LEU A 3 -16.36 20.37 12.41
C LEU A 3 -14.85 20.22 12.20
N PHE A 4 -14.26 19.08 12.59
CA PHE A 4 -12.81 18.84 12.48
C PHE A 4 -12.44 18.34 11.07
N LEU A 5 -13.29 17.48 10.49
CA LEU A 5 -13.15 16.95 9.13
C LEU A 5 -13.15 18.06 8.06
N ILE A 6 -13.98 19.10 8.24
CA ILE A 6 -14.10 20.23 7.30
C ILE A 6 -12.86 21.14 7.37
N LYS A 7 -12.24 21.31 8.55
CA LYS A 7 -11.04 22.15 8.70
C LYS A 7 -9.78 21.51 8.13
N VAL A 8 -9.65 20.19 8.23
CA VAL A 8 -8.55 19.44 7.60
C VAL A 8 -8.67 19.51 6.09
N LEU A 9 -9.87 19.27 5.53
CA LEU A 9 -10.13 19.38 4.09
C LEU A 9 -9.81 20.78 3.53
N PHE A 10 -10.10 21.84 4.30
CA PHE A 10 -9.85 23.23 3.87
C PHE A 10 -8.37 23.62 3.87
N ILE A 11 -7.55 23.05 4.77
CA ILE A 11 -6.10 23.28 4.80
C ILE A 11 -5.40 22.53 3.66
N PHE A 12 -5.88 21.33 3.29
CA PHE A 12 -5.36 20.56 2.15
C PHE A 12 -5.61 21.22 0.78
N VAL A 13 -6.74 21.92 0.61
CA VAL A 13 -7.04 22.67 -0.62
C VAL A 13 -6.10 23.89 -0.80
N ILE A 14 -5.65 24.50 0.29
CA ILE A 14 -4.79 25.71 0.23
C ILE A 14 -3.36 25.37 -0.18
N CYS A 15 -2.80 24.22 0.23
CA CYS A 15 -1.47 23.79 -0.22
C CYS A 15 -1.44 23.41 -1.72
N GLY A 16 -2.54 22.88 -2.27
CA GLY A 16 -2.64 22.55 -3.70
C GLY A 16 -2.66 23.76 -4.65
N ILE A 17 -2.97 24.96 -4.16
CA ILE A 17 -3.18 26.15 -5.01
C ILE A 17 -1.87 26.92 -5.32
N ILE A 18 -0.80 26.75 -4.53
CA ILE A 18 0.37 27.65 -4.60
C ILE A 18 1.31 27.37 -5.79
N ILE A 19 1.18 26.23 -6.48
CA ILE A 19 2.16 25.84 -7.50
C ILE A 19 1.51 25.87 -8.89
N ILE A 20 1.17 27.07 -9.38
CA ILE A 20 0.68 27.30 -10.76
C ILE A 20 1.72 28.15 -11.49
N ASN A 21 2.55 27.52 -12.33
CA ASN A 21 2.92 28.00 -13.66
C ASN A 21 4.02 27.13 -14.29
N MET A 22 4.02 27.16 -15.62
CA MET A 22 5.02 26.67 -16.57
C MET A 22 4.97 25.18 -16.92
N GLY A 23 4.71 24.91 -18.21
CA GLY A 23 4.58 23.60 -18.79
C GLY A 23 5.73 23.22 -19.73
N GLY A 24 5.79 21.94 -20.04
CA GLY A 24 6.70 21.34 -21.02
C GLY A 24 6.54 19.82 -20.99
N LEU A 25 6.02 19.24 -22.08
CA LEU A 25 5.77 17.81 -22.28
C LEU A 25 7.08 17.07 -22.60
N THR A 26 7.41 16.04 -21.82
CA THR A 26 8.21 14.89 -22.30
C THR A 26 7.63 13.59 -21.74
N MET A 27 7.37 12.63 -22.65
CA MET A 27 6.81 11.33 -22.32
C MET A 27 7.80 10.52 -21.47
N ILE A 28 7.36 10.14 -20.27
CA ILE A 28 8.05 9.17 -19.41
C ILE A 28 7.01 8.11 -19.07
N TYR A 29 7.39 6.83 -19.19
CA TYR A 29 6.56 5.71 -18.80
C TYR A 29 6.37 5.70 -17.27
N SER A 30 5.19 6.08 -16.79
CA SER A 30 4.81 5.95 -15.38
C SER A 30 4.46 4.48 -15.08
N CYS A 31 4.97 3.94 -13.97
CA CYS A 31 4.50 2.67 -13.44
C CYS A 31 3.39 2.97 -12.44
N GLU A 32 2.14 2.68 -12.79
CA GLU A 32 1.00 2.99 -11.93
C GLU A 32 0.91 2.05 -10.71
N LEU A 33 1.27 0.77 -10.87
CA LEU A 33 1.11 -0.26 -9.81
C LEU A 33 2.36 -0.54 -8.98
N CYS A 34 3.52 0.01 -9.33
CA CYS A 34 4.72 -0.05 -8.47
C CYS A 34 4.49 0.61 -7.09
N SER A 35 3.33 1.25 -6.93
CA SER A 35 2.82 1.87 -5.72
C SER A 35 1.94 0.98 -4.85
N LEU A 36 1.66 -0.28 -5.17
CA LEU A 36 0.64 -1.09 -4.47
C LEU A 36 1.25 -2.32 -3.80
N GLY A 37 2.15 -2.14 -2.85
CA GLY A 37 2.29 -3.15 -1.81
C GLY A 37 1.21 -2.94 -0.75
N GLY A 38 0.98 -3.96 0.06
CA GLY A 38 0.16 -3.92 1.27
C GLY A 38 -1.33 -3.82 1.04
N PHE A 39 -1.92 -4.93 0.62
CA PHE A 39 -3.33 -5.19 0.89
C PHE A 39 -3.53 -6.66 1.30
N GLY A 40 -2.85 -7.01 2.39
CA GLY A 40 -3.14 -8.14 3.28
C GLY A 40 -3.07 -7.62 4.73
N GLY A 41 -4.05 -6.81 5.13
CA GLY A 41 -4.14 -6.25 6.49
C GLY A 41 -3.18 -5.09 6.83
N THR A 42 -2.05 -4.92 6.15
CA THR A 42 -0.97 -4.04 6.61
C THR A 42 -0.32 -3.19 5.48
N THR A 43 0.30 -2.08 5.90
CA THR A 43 0.68 -0.83 5.22
C THR A 43 1.76 -0.90 4.12
N GLY A 44 1.43 -0.98 2.83
CA GLY A 44 2.50 -1.35 1.86
C GLY A 44 2.71 -0.59 0.57
N ALA A 45 2.13 0.56 0.29
CA ALA A 45 2.16 1.15 -1.05
C ALA A 45 3.25 2.23 -1.29
N VAL A 46 4.30 1.99 -2.11
CA VAL A 46 5.37 3.00 -2.39
C VAL A 46 5.60 3.32 -3.86
N ASN A 47 4.70 4.17 -4.30
CA ASN A 47 4.88 5.36 -5.11
C ASN A 47 3.56 6.11 -4.85
N PRO A 48 3.46 7.43 -4.99
CA PRO A 48 2.16 8.01 -5.28
C PRO A 48 1.66 7.37 -6.58
N LEU A 49 0.41 6.89 -6.57
CA LEU A 49 -0.30 6.50 -7.79
C LEU A 49 -0.31 7.72 -8.71
N SER A 50 0.70 7.90 -9.57
CA SER A 50 0.79 9.09 -10.41
C SER A 50 -0.47 9.23 -11.27
N ALA A 51 -0.83 10.44 -11.69
CA ALA A 51 -1.94 10.61 -12.62
C ALA A 51 -1.59 10.15 -14.06
N ASP A 52 -0.31 9.97 -14.38
CA ASP A 52 0.13 9.51 -15.69
C ASP A 52 -0.32 8.08 -15.99
N SER A 53 -0.71 7.82 -17.25
CA SER A 53 -1.16 6.51 -17.70
C SER A 53 -0.30 5.83 -18.75
N PRO A 54 -0.24 4.47 -18.76
CA PRO A 54 0.33 3.72 -19.85
C PRO A 54 -0.22 4.23 -21.17
N ALA A 55 0.66 4.36 -22.15
CA ALA A 55 0.25 4.77 -23.48
C ALA A 55 -0.78 3.78 -24.05
N ARG A 56 -1.67 4.28 -24.92
CA ARG A 56 -2.70 3.47 -25.54
C ARG A 56 -2.14 2.20 -26.20
N ASN A 57 -2.85 1.09 -26.02
CA ASN A 57 -2.51 -0.23 -26.53
C ASN A 57 -1.17 -0.79 -26.05
N ARG A 58 -0.69 -0.34 -24.89
CA ARG A 58 0.52 -0.87 -24.25
C ARG A 58 0.17 -1.70 -23.04
N TYR A 59 0.92 -2.77 -22.86
CA TYR A 59 0.88 -3.62 -21.70
C TYR A 59 2.05 -3.29 -20.77
N THR A 60 1.83 -3.47 -19.48
CA THR A 60 2.87 -3.44 -18.47
C THR A 60 2.81 -4.74 -17.71
N LEU A 61 3.90 -5.51 -17.73
CA LEU A 61 4.08 -6.64 -16.81
C LEU A 61 4.97 -6.16 -15.67
N GLY A 62 4.69 -6.52 -14.43
CA GLY A 62 5.61 -6.22 -13.35
C GLY A 62 5.54 -7.16 -12.17
N TYR A 63 6.56 -6.99 -11.34
CA TYR A 63 6.79 -7.72 -10.11
C TYR A 63 7.07 -6.72 -8.99
N ILE A 64 6.49 -6.96 -7.83
CA ILE A 64 6.67 -6.15 -6.62
C ILE A 64 6.99 -7.10 -5.47
N PHE A 65 8.11 -6.87 -4.82
CA PHE A 65 8.50 -7.48 -3.57
C PHE A 65 8.27 -6.46 -2.46
N GLU A 66 7.63 -6.89 -1.39
CA GLU A 66 7.48 -6.13 -0.16
C GLU A 66 7.93 -6.96 1.03
N TYR A 67 8.69 -6.34 1.92
CA TYR A 67 9.08 -6.86 3.22
C TYR A 67 8.64 -5.86 4.28
N GLN A 68 7.95 -6.32 5.32
CA GLN A 68 7.56 -5.52 6.47
C GLN A 68 8.20 -6.12 7.73
N ASP A 69 8.80 -5.28 8.56
CA ASP A 69 9.44 -5.68 9.82
C ASP A 69 8.64 -5.12 10.99
N TRP A 70 8.29 -5.96 11.95
CA TRP A 70 7.45 -5.59 13.10
C TRP A 70 8.28 -5.50 14.38
N GLU A 71 7.98 -4.51 15.23
CA GLU A 71 8.68 -4.29 16.48
C GLU A 71 8.54 -5.51 17.40
N SER A 72 9.66 -6.10 17.84
CA SER A 72 9.60 -7.31 18.68
C SER A 72 8.88 -7.07 20.01
N VAL A 73 7.88 -7.88 20.31
CA VAL A 73 7.17 -7.88 21.59
C VAL A 73 7.60 -9.06 22.48
N SER A 74 7.44 -8.92 23.80
CA SER A 74 7.61 -10.03 24.74
C SER A 74 6.51 -11.06 24.51
N ILE A 75 6.88 -12.33 24.28
CA ILE A 75 5.91 -13.42 24.07
C ILE A 75 4.99 -13.58 25.28
N MET A 76 5.54 -13.48 26.50
CA MET A 76 4.74 -13.60 27.71
C MET A 76 3.76 -12.44 27.87
N GLU A 77 4.18 -11.21 27.53
CA GLU A 77 3.31 -10.04 27.61
C GLU A 77 2.20 -10.10 26.54
N ALA A 78 2.54 -10.51 25.32
CA ALA A 78 1.57 -10.72 24.26
C ALA A 78 0.55 -11.83 24.61
N HIS A 79 1.01 -12.92 25.23
CA HIS A 79 0.15 -13.99 25.74
C HIS A 79 -0.75 -13.52 26.89
N GLU A 80 -0.22 -12.78 27.86
CA GLU A 80 -1.02 -12.18 28.96
C GLU A 80 -2.10 -11.25 28.41
N LEU A 81 -1.76 -10.42 27.42
CA LEU A 81 -2.75 -9.59 26.73
C LEU A 81 -3.80 -10.45 26.01
N HIS A 82 -3.40 -11.51 25.31
CA HIS A 82 -4.35 -12.43 24.68
C HIS A 82 -5.34 -13.03 25.69
N GLU A 83 -4.84 -13.54 26.82
CA GLU A 83 -5.66 -14.09 27.93
C GLU A 83 -6.61 -13.07 28.55
N GLU A 84 -6.28 -11.77 28.51
CA GLU A 84 -7.17 -10.68 28.89
C GLU A 84 -8.27 -10.38 27.84
N GLY A 85 -8.33 -11.14 26.75
CA GLY A 85 -9.23 -10.92 25.62
C GLY A 85 -8.81 -9.74 24.74
N ARG A 86 -7.52 -9.40 24.71
CA ARG A 86 -6.97 -8.39 23.80
C ARG A 86 -6.63 -9.02 22.47
N ASP A 87 -6.74 -8.22 21.41
CA ASP A 87 -6.23 -8.57 20.10
C ASP A 87 -4.72 -8.32 20.05
N ALA A 88 -3.96 -9.27 20.60
CA ALA A 88 -2.50 -9.22 20.69
C ALA A 88 -1.90 -10.23 19.72
N HIS A 89 -0.76 -9.87 19.13
CA HIS A 89 0.00 -10.75 18.24
C HIS A 89 1.50 -10.55 18.45
N ALA A 90 2.29 -11.55 18.08
CA ALA A 90 3.74 -11.47 18.02
C ALA A 90 4.24 -11.69 16.58
N ARG A 91 3.90 -10.76 15.68
CA ARG A 91 4.41 -10.77 14.29
C ARG A 91 5.91 -10.52 14.28
N ARG A 92 6.59 -11.07 13.28
CA ARG A 92 8.02 -10.86 13.06
C ARG A 92 8.23 -10.07 11.77
N ASN A 93 7.76 -10.63 10.67
CA ASN A 93 7.84 -10.00 9.37
C ASN A 93 6.77 -10.56 8.44
N ASP A 94 6.36 -9.72 7.48
CA ASP A 94 5.48 -10.11 6.39
C ASP A 94 6.24 -9.95 5.07
N ILE A 95 6.14 -10.94 4.19
CA ILE A 95 6.73 -10.91 2.85
C ILE A 95 5.59 -11.03 1.84
N THR A 96 5.56 -10.13 0.87
CA THR A 96 4.58 -10.18 -0.22
C THR A 96 5.28 -10.11 -1.57
N ASN A 97 5.02 -11.12 -2.40
CA ASN A 97 5.49 -11.22 -3.77
C ASN A 97 4.30 -11.05 -4.71
N SER A 98 4.20 -9.90 -5.38
CA SER A 98 3.10 -9.60 -6.28
C SER A 98 3.52 -9.60 -7.74
N PHE A 99 2.70 -10.24 -8.57
CA PHE A 99 2.76 -10.08 -10.02
C PHE A 99 1.59 -9.22 -10.47
N PHE A 100 1.83 -8.31 -11.42
CA PHE A 100 0.77 -7.51 -11.99
C PHE A 100 0.86 -7.40 -13.52
N ILE A 101 -0.30 -7.20 -14.12
CA ILE A 101 -0.46 -6.83 -15.52
C ILE A 101 -1.31 -5.57 -15.61
N GLY A 102 -0.83 -4.59 -16.36
CA GLY A 102 -1.53 -3.36 -16.70
C GLY A 102 -1.78 -3.28 -18.21
N TYR A 103 -2.85 -2.60 -18.60
CA TYR A 103 -3.20 -2.33 -19.98
C TYR A 103 -3.73 -0.90 -20.15
N GLY A 104 -3.08 -0.12 -21.01
CA GLY A 104 -3.54 1.20 -21.44
C GLY A 104 -4.62 1.06 -22.50
N ILE A 105 -5.89 1.15 -22.11
CA ILE A 105 -7.04 1.10 -23.03
C ILE A 105 -7.03 2.31 -23.97
N THR A 106 -6.73 3.49 -23.41
CA THR A 106 -6.51 4.75 -24.14
C THR A 106 -5.36 5.51 -23.47
N ASP A 107 -4.97 6.68 -24.01
CA ASP A 107 -3.92 7.52 -23.40
C ASP A 107 -4.34 8.16 -22.05
N VAL A 108 -5.59 7.96 -21.65
CA VAL A 108 -6.19 8.50 -20.43
C VAL A 108 -6.94 7.45 -19.60
N LEU A 109 -7.02 6.20 -20.05
CA LEU A 109 -7.75 5.14 -19.37
C LEU A 109 -6.88 3.89 -19.33
N SER A 110 -6.60 3.40 -18.14
CA SER A 110 -5.87 2.17 -17.90
C SER A 110 -6.66 1.24 -16.98
N VAL A 111 -6.37 -0.05 -17.11
CA VAL A 111 -6.80 -1.08 -16.18
C VAL A 111 -5.61 -1.93 -15.78
N SER A 112 -5.66 -2.50 -14.60
CA SER A 112 -4.62 -3.37 -14.08
C SER A 112 -5.17 -4.44 -13.16
N PHE A 113 -4.41 -5.52 -13.06
CA PHE A 113 -4.72 -6.66 -12.24
C PHE A 113 -3.43 -7.14 -11.55
N GLN A 114 -3.51 -7.43 -10.26
CA GLN A 114 -2.40 -7.85 -9.42
C GLN A 114 -2.80 -9.08 -8.60
N VAL A 115 -1.88 -10.02 -8.45
CA VAL A 115 -2.04 -11.19 -7.57
C VAL A 115 -0.82 -11.27 -6.64
N PRO A 116 -1.03 -11.17 -5.32
CA PRO A 116 0.02 -11.36 -4.33
C PRO A 116 0.14 -12.83 -3.88
N TYR A 117 1.37 -13.26 -3.59
CA TYR A 117 1.68 -14.40 -2.73
C TYR A 117 2.26 -13.86 -1.44
N VAL A 118 1.66 -14.24 -0.31
CA VAL A 118 1.91 -13.65 1.01
C VAL A 118 2.51 -14.71 1.93
N GLU A 119 3.49 -14.30 2.72
CA GLU A 119 4.08 -15.05 3.82
C GLU A 119 4.01 -14.16 5.06
N LYS A 120 3.44 -14.66 6.15
CA LYS A 120 3.37 -13.98 7.44
C LYS A 120 4.09 -14.83 8.47
N HIS A 121 5.14 -14.27 9.05
CA HIS A 121 5.93 -14.90 10.09
C HIS A 121 5.52 -14.32 11.45
N SER A 122 5.14 -15.18 12.37
CA SER A 122 4.75 -14.81 13.74
C SER A 122 5.34 -15.78 14.76
N LYS A 123 5.11 -15.49 16.04
CA LYS A 123 5.34 -16.39 17.15
C LYS A 123 4.01 -16.79 17.76
N GLU A 124 3.91 -18.06 18.15
CA GLU A 124 2.77 -18.58 18.89
C GLU A 124 2.66 -17.90 20.25
N ILE A 125 1.45 -17.44 20.58
CA ILE A 125 1.13 -16.71 21.80
C ILE A 125 -0.23 -17.13 22.39
N HIS A 126 -0.97 -18.05 21.76
CA HIS A 126 -2.30 -18.47 22.21
C HIS A 126 -2.18 -19.76 23.02
N GLU A 127 -1.47 -20.75 22.49
CA GLU A 127 -1.33 -22.05 23.15
C GLU A 127 -0.12 -22.08 24.10
N GLU A 128 -0.38 -22.21 25.41
CA GLU A 128 0.63 -22.22 26.48
C GLU A 128 1.77 -23.23 26.23
N GLU A 129 1.44 -24.41 25.69
CA GLU A 129 2.41 -25.49 25.42
C GLU A 129 3.42 -25.11 24.32
N PHE A 130 3.03 -24.24 23.39
CA PHE A 130 3.78 -23.89 22.18
C PHE A 130 4.25 -22.42 22.16
N LEU A 131 4.15 -21.70 23.28
CA LEU A 131 4.52 -20.28 23.36
C LEU A 131 5.92 -19.99 22.81
N GLY A 132 5.98 -19.04 21.88
CA GLY A 132 7.21 -18.59 21.25
C GLY A 132 7.73 -19.49 20.13
N GLU A 133 7.03 -20.56 19.79
CA GLU A 133 7.32 -21.33 18.57
C GLU A 133 7.11 -20.48 17.32
N ASP A 134 7.92 -20.75 16.27
CA ASP A 134 7.76 -20.06 15.00
C ASP A 134 6.51 -20.55 14.26
N GLN A 135 5.73 -19.59 13.78
CA GLN A 135 4.55 -19.80 12.95
C GLN A 135 4.79 -19.21 11.56
N LEU A 136 4.24 -19.85 10.54
CA LEU A 136 4.29 -19.41 9.15
C LEU A 136 2.93 -19.66 8.49
N SER A 137 2.28 -18.57 8.13
CA SER A 137 1.10 -18.59 7.28
C SER A 137 1.50 -18.16 5.87
N THR A 138 1.17 -18.97 4.86
CA THR A 138 1.58 -18.70 3.49
C THR A 138 0.50 -19.06 2.50
N GLY A 139 0.32 -18.26 1.46
CA GLY A 139 -0.67 -18.53 0.44
C GLY A 139 -0.83 -17.42 -0.57
N ILE A 140 -1.73 -17.63 -1.51
CA ILE A 140 -2.18 -16.57 -2.41
C ILE A 140 -2.96 -15.57 -1.57
N GLY A 141 -2.70 -14.27 -1.75
CA GLY A 141 -3.51 -13.21 -1.16
C GLY A 141 -4.63 -12.76 -2.10
N ASP A 142 -5.37 -11.75 -1.66
CA ASP A 142 -6.51 -11.25 -2.42
C ASP A 142 -6.05 -10.47 -3.67
N ALA A 143 -6.61 -10.84 -4.82
CA ALA A 143 -6.26 -10.20 -6.09
C ALA A 143 -6.87 -8.79 -6.17
N ILE A 144 -6.16 -7.87 -6.82
CA ILE A 144 -6.57 -6.47 -6.93
C ILE A 144 -6.76 -6.12 -8.39
N MET A 145 -7.88 -5.46 -8.69
CA MET A 145 -8.12 -4.86 -10.00
C MET A 145 -8.27 -3.36 -9.82
N LEU A 146 -7.49 -2.55 -10.55
CA LEU A 146 -7.64 -1.10 -10.56
C LEU A 146 -7.93 -0.58 -11.96
N GLY A 147 -8.86 0.36 -12.05
CA GLY A 147 -9.04 1.24 -13.20
C GLY A 147 -8.60 2.66 -12.86
N LYS A 148 -7.94 3.33 -13.80
CA LYS A 148 -7.55 4.73 -13.66
C LYS A 148 -7.96 5.54 -14.87
N TYR A 149 -8.57 6.70 -14.61
CA TYR A 149 -9.05 7.61 -15.63
C TYR A 149 -8.48 9.01 -15.43
N LYS A 150 -7.55 9.41 -16.29
CA LYS A 150 -6.95 10.75 -16.34
C LYS A 150 -7.88 11.73 -17.04
N PHE A 151 -8.58 12.56 -16.27
CA PHE A 151 -9.59 13.49 -16.80
C PHE A 151 -9.07 14.91 -16.98
N TYR A 152 -7.88 15.22 -16.47
CA TYR A 152 -7.20 16.50 -16.71
C TYR A 152 -5.72 16.24 -16.96
N ASP A 153 -5.18 16.84 -18.02
CA ASP A 153 -3.76 16.71 -18.39
C ASP A 153 -3.30 17.94 -19.17
N LYS A 154 -2.87 18.98 -18.45
CA LYS A 154 -2.37 20.23 -19.05
C LYS A 154 -1.09 20.71 -18.35
N SER A 155 -1.22 21.67 -17.43
CA SER A 155 -0.11 22.16 -16.60
C SER A 155 0.23 21.22 -15.43
N PHE A 156 -0.67 20.28 -15.17
CA PHE A 156 -0.59 19.19 -14.21
C PHE A 156 -1.59 18.11 -14.70
N GLY A 157 -1.48 16.89 -14.18
CA GLY A 157 -2.43 15.83 -14.43
C GLY A 157 -3.29 15.55 -13.19
N ILE A 158 -4.54 15.16 -13.43
CA ILE A 158 -5.43 14.59 -12.41
C ILE A 158 -6.06 13.32 -12.96
N ALA A 159 -6.07 12.27 -12.15
CA ALA A 159 -6.76 11.03 -12.45
C ALA A 159 -7.66 10.57 -11.31
N GLY A 160 -8.80 10.00 -11.66
CA GLY A 160 -9.63 9.24 -10.75
C GLY A 160 -9.20 7.77 -10.75
N ILE A 161 -9.23 7.15 -9.59
CA ILE A 161 -8.83 5.75 -9.37
C ILE A 161 -10.04 5.00 -8.79
N PHE A 162 -10.35 3.86 -9.38
CA PHE A 162 -11.34 2.92 -8.88
C PHE A 162 -10.69 1.55 -8.76
N GLY A 163 -11.02 0.81 -7.71
CA GLY A 163 -10.45 -0.50 -7.47
C GLY A 163 -11.40 -1.47 -6.81
N LEU A 164 -11.10 -2.75 -7.03
CA LEU A 164 -11.72 -3.89 -6.37
C LEU A 164 -10.62 -4.77 -5.80
N LYS A 165 -10.78 -5.20 -4.55
CA LYS A 165 -10.03 -6.31 -3.99
C LYS A 165 -10.94 -7.54 -4.00
N LEU A 166 -10.53 -8.59 -4.67
CA LEU A 166 -11.32 -9.80 -4.87
C LEU A 166 -10.95 -10.85 -3.82
N PRO A 167 -11.92 -11.58 -3.25
CA PRO A 167 -11.68 -12.57 -2.20
C PRO A 167 -11.12 -13.88 -2.79
N THR A 168 -9.92 -13.81 -3.35
CA THR A 168 -9.25 -14.94 -4.01
C THR A 168 -8.16 -15.57 -3.15
N GLY A 169 -7.78 -14.93 -2.04
CA GLY A 169 -6.71 -15.40 -1.19
C GLY A 169 -7.11 -16.57 -0.29
N ASN A 170 -6.10 -17.30 0.17
CA ASN A 170 -6.24 -18.32 1.21
C ASN A 170 -6.72 -17.68 2.51
N THR A 171 -7.72 -18.29 3.16
CA THR A 171 -8.26 -17.79 4.44
C THR A 171 -8.32 -18.88 5.50
N ASP A 172 -7.87 -20.09 5.20
CA ASP A 172 -8.00 -21.30 6.00
C ASP A 172 -6.65 -21.91 6.38
N GLU A 173 -5.58 -21.12 6.32
CA GLU A 173 -4.26 -21.54 6.80
C GLU A 173 -4.31 -21.83 8.30
N ARG A 174 -3.51 -22.81 8.74
CA ARG A 174 -3.54 -23.35 10.10
C ARG A 174 -2.16 -23.39 10.73
N ASN A 175 -2.10 -23.24 12.05
CA ASN A 175 -0.88 -23.38 12.85
C ASN A 175 -0.44 -24.85 13.01
N ASN A 176 0.67 -25.07 13.73
CA ASN A 176 1.27 -26.39 13.93
C ASN A 176 0.39 -27.37 14.73
N VAL A 177 -0.58 -26.85 15.49
CA VAL A 177 -1.58 -27.64 16.23
C VAL A 177 -2.91 -27.78 15.49
N ASN A 178 -2.93 -27.41 14.20
CA ASN A 178 -4.07 -27.52 13.30
C ASN A 178 -5.26 -26.60 13.66
N GLU A 179 -5.02 -25.51 14.35
CA GLU A 179 -5.97 -24.42 14.55
C GLU A 179 -5.86 -23.41 13.42
N ARG A 180 -6.99 -22.82 13.02
CA ARG A 180 -7.01 -21.84 11.95
C ARG A 180 -6.42 -20.53 12.47
N TYR A 181 -5.50 -19.94 11.70
CA TYR A 181 -4.98 -18.62 12.03
C TYR A 181 -6.08 -17.55 12.07
N GLU A 182 -5.89 -16.57 12.93
CA GLU A 182 -6.72 -15.38 13.04
C GLU A 182 -6.73 -14.62 11.70
N PRO A 183 -7.81 -13.86 11.40
CA PRO A 183 -7.91 -13.09 10.15
C PRO A 183 -6.66 -12.27 9.80
N GLU A 184 -6.01 -11.70 10.81
CA GLU A 184 -4.78 -10.90 10.78
C GLU A 184 -3.55 -11.65 10.28
N LEU A 185 -3.53 -12.97 10.46
CA LEU A 185 -2.44 -13.86 10.10
C LEU A 185 -2.76 -14.69 8.85
N GLN A 186 -3.95 -14.55 8.26
CA GLN A 186 -4.29 -15.20 7.00
C GLN A 186 -3.65 -14.46 5.79
N PRO A 187 -3.27 -15.19 4.71
CA PRO A 187 -2.75 -14.58 3.49
C PRO A 187 -3.78 -13.69 2.77
N GLY A 188 -5.04 -14.12 2.76
CA GLY A 188 -6.19 -13.41 2.24
C GLY A 188 -7.16 -13.03 3.36
N THR A 189 -8.04 -12.08 3.06
CA THR A 189 -9.07 -11.61 4.00
C THR A 189 -10.43 -12.23 3.74
N GLY A 190 -10.67 -12.74 2.53
CA GLY A 190 -11.97 -13.28 2.12
C GLY A 190 -13.04 -12.22 1.85
N SER A 191 -12.69 -10.93 1.85
CA SER A 191 -13.63 -9.83 1.61
C SER A 191 -13.58 -9.30 0.16
N LEU A 192 -14.72 -8.77 -0.31
CA LEU A 192 -14.81 -8.01 -1.56
C LEU A 192 -14.78 -6.51 -1.25
N ASP A 193 -13.59 -5.92 -1.34
CA ASP A 193 -13.42 -4.52 -0.98
C ASP A 193 -13.45 -3.59 -2.20
N TYR A 194 -13.70 -2.32 -1.93
CA TYR A 194 -13.80 -1.27 -2.94
C TYR A 194 -12.78 -0.17 -2.65
N MET A 195 -12.17 0.36 -3.71
CA MET A 195 -11.19 1.42 -3.61
C MET A 195 -11.60 2.61 -4.46
N PHE A 196 -11.45 3.81 -3.91
CA PHE A 196 -11.75 5.06 -4.60
C PHE A 196 -10.65 6.06 -4.31
N GLY A 197 -10.12 6.69 -5.35
CA GLY A 197 -9.04 7.63 -5.17
C GLY A 197 -8.98 8.71 -6.21
N ILE A 198 -8.14 9.68 -5.92
CA ILE A 198 -7.75 10.73 -6.83
C ILE A 198 -6.24 10.88 -6.74
N SER A 199 -5.61 11.07 -7.89
CA SER A 199 -4.21 11.41 -7.97
C SER A 199 -3.96 12.68 -8.75
N PHE A 200 -2.86 13.33 -8.40
CA PHE A 200 -2.35 14.54 -8.98
C PHE A 200 -0.89 14.31 -9.31
N ASN A 201 -0.46 14.75 -10.49
CA ASN A 201 0.96 14.86 -10.80
C ASN A 201 1.27 16.22 -11.40
N LYS A 202 2.46 16.73 -11.10
CA LYS A 202 2.97 17.96 -11.69
C LYS A 202 4.47 17.87 -11.89
N ARG A 203 4.87 18.06 -13.14
CA ARG A 203 6.27 18.30 -13.47
C ARG A 203 6.60 19.77 -13.24
N ILE A 204 7.55 20.05 -12.36
CA ILE A 204 8.03 21.42 -12.10
C ILE A 204 9.03 21.83 -13.17
N ASN A 205 9.95 20.92 -13.50
CA ASN A 205 10.94 21.06 -14.57
C ASN A 205 11.45 19.66 -14.95
N HIS A 206 12.52 19.57 -15.74
CA HIS A 206 13.12 18.29 -16.13
C HIS A 206 13.78 17.53 -14.95
N LEU A 207 13.99 18.16 -13.80
CA LEU A 207 14.63 17.56 -12.64
C LEU A 207 13.64 17.11 -11.57
N ILE A 208 12.46 17.73 -11.49
CA ILE A 208 11.54 17.54 -10.36
C ILE A 208 10.13 17.23 -10.84
N ILE A 209 9.61 16.09 -10.39
CA ILE A 209 8.22 15.67 -10.56
C ILE A 209 7.62 15.56 -9.15
N LEU A 210 6.44 16.16 -8.97
CA LEU A 210 5.66 16.04 -7.75
C LEU A 210 4.43 15.18 -8.04
N ASP A 211 4.11 14.30 -7.12
CA ASP A 211 2.99 13.39 -7.24
C ASP A 211 2.25 13.34 -5.90
N SER A 212 0.93 13.25 -5.96
CA SER A 212 0.09 13.14 -4.78
C SER A 212 -1.09 12.22 -5.06
N ALA A 213 -1.50 11.46 -4.06
CA ALA A 213 -2.69 10.63 -4.16
C ALA A 213 -3.45 10.60 -2.84
N VAL A 214 -4.77 10.50 -2.93
CA VAL A 214 -5.64 10.13 -1.81
C VAL A 214 -6.44 8.91 -2.25
N LEU A 215 -6.39 7.85 -1.45
CA LEU A 215 -7.06 6.58 -1.71
C LEU A 215 -7.85 6.18 -0.47
N TYR A 216 -9.15 5.97 -0.65
CA TYR A 216 -10.03 5.38 0.34
C TYR A 216 -10.28 3.92 -0.02
N HIS A 217 -9.98 3.02 0.91
CA HIS A 217 -10.23 1.59 0.82
C HIS A 217 -11.38 1.28 1.76
N LEU A 218 -12.56 1.07 1.17
CA LEU A 218 -13.76 0.63 1.86
C LEU A 218 -13.69 -0.88 1.99
N LYS A 219 -13.54 -1.36 3.22
CA LYS A 219 -13.41 -2.77 3.51
C LYS A 219 -14.77 -3.36 3.89
N THR A 220 -15.05 -4.54 3.37
CA THR A 220 -16.25 -5.29 3.74
C THR A 220 -15.91 -6.43 4.67
N GLU A 221 -16.94 -7.03 5.23
CA GLU A 221 -16.82 -8.28 5.97
C GLU A 221 -16.21 -9.37 5.08
N GLY A 222 -15.30 -10.13 5.67
CA GLY A 222 -14.53 -11.19 5.03
C GLY A 222 -14.75 -12.54 5.68
N ALA A 223 -13.70 -13.35 5.71
CA ALA A 223 -13.74 -14.63 6.40
C ALA A 223 -13.79 -14.44 7.93
N GLN A 224 -14.34 -15.43 8.63
CA GLN A 224 -14.40 -15.48 10.10
C GLN A 224 -15.24 -14.35 10.72
N ASP A 225 -16.28 -13.88 10.01
CA ASP A 225 -17.17 -12.78 10.44
C ASP A 225 -16.38 -11.54 10.92
N TYR A 226 -15.24 -11.34 10.27
CA TYR A 226 -14.28 -10.29 10.57
C TYR A 226 -14.26 -9.26 9.45
N LYS A 227 -14.31 -7.99 9.84
CA LYS A 227 -14.23 -6.84 8.95
C LYS A 227 -13.11 -5.94 9.41
N PHE A 228 -12.03 -5.92 8.64
CA PHE A 228 -10.99 -4.92 8.83
C PHE A 228 -11.55 -3.51 8.63
N GLY A 229 -11.02 -2.55 9.36
CA GLY A 229 -11.37 -1.15 9.30
C GLY A 229 -10.94 -0.52 7.98
N ASP A 230 -11.81 0.35 7.47
CA ASP A 230 -11.52 1.16 6.29
C ASP A 230 -10.23 1.94 6.42
N ILE A 231 -9.55 2.16 5.31
CA ILE A 231 -8.30 2.90 5.26
C ILE A 231 -8.43 4.14 4.39
N VAL A 232 -8.00 5.29 4.90
CA VAL A 232 -7.67 6.46 4.09
C VAL A 232 -6.16 6.59 4.02
N ARG A 233 -5.61 6.56 2.82
CA ARG A 233 -4.18 6.76 2.56
C ARG A 233 -3.97 8.02 1.74
N THR A 234 -3.07 8.88 2.20
CA THR A 234 -2.64 10.08 1.47
C THR A 234 -1.13 10.01 1.25
N THR A 235 -0.70 10.12 0.00
CA THR A 235 0.71 10.13 -0.37
C THR A 235 1.07 11.48 -0.97
N GLN A 236 2.23 12.02 -0.58
CA GLN A 236 2.87 13.18 -1.17
C GLN A 236 4.30 12.78 -1.54
N GLY A 237 4.65 12.81 -2.81
CA GLY A 237 5.94 12.34 -3.31
C GLY A 237 6.63 13.36 -4.20
N ALA A 238 7.95 13.33 -4.18
CA ALA A 238 8.81 14.07 -5.09
C ALA A 238 9.84 13.10 -5.70
N THR A 239 9.96 13.16 -7.03
CA THR A 239 11.00 12.49 -7.81
C THR A 239 12.02 13.51 -8.27
N PHE A 240 13.29 13.27 -7.97
CA PHE A 240 14.44 14.08 -8.38
C PHE A 240 15.28 13.32 -9.41
N ASN A 241 15.31 13.78 -10.66
CA ASN A 241 16.10 13.15 -11.73
C ASN A 241 17.56 13.62 -11.63
N ILE A 242 18.48 12.68 -11.35
CA ILE A 242 19.91 12.95 -11.11
C ILE A 242 20.73 12.78 -12.40
N ILE A 243 20.45 11.72 -13.16
CA ILE A 243 21.02 11.51 -14.49
C ILE A 243 19.97 11.93 -15.53
N ASP A 244 20.42 12.62 -16.58
CA ASP A 244 19.58 13.16 -17.64
C ASP A 244 18.57 12.12 -18.17
N ILE A 245 17.30 12.52 -18.22
CA ILE A 245 16.15 11.69 -18.61
C ILE A 245 16.34 11.08 -20.01
N GLU A 246 17.13 11.75 -20.87
CA GLU A 246 17.34 11.34 -22.26
C GLU A 246 18.36 10.20 -22.43
N LYS A 247 19.16 9.87 -21.40
CA LYS A 247 20.16 8.80 -21.47
C LYS A 247 19.86 7.69 -20.48
N LYS A 248 19.85 6.46 -21.00
CA LYS A 248 19.61 5.26 -20.20
C LYS A 248 20.94 4.60 -19.83
N PRO A 249 21.08 4.10 -18.58
CA PRO A 249 20.06 4.09 -17.52
C PRO A 249 19.85 5.47 -16.88
N THR A 250 18.60 5.81 -16.53
CA THR A 250 18.31 7.00 -15.71
C THR A 250 18.59 6.71 -14.24
N LEU A 251 18.70 7.75 -13.41
CA LEU A 251 18.75 7.61 -11.96
C LEU A 251 17.91 8.70 -11.34
N ASN A 252 16.90 8.29 -10.56
CA ASN A 252 16.03 9.21 -9.85
C ASN A 252 16.04 8.89 -8.35
N ILE A 253 16.04 9.93 -7.53
CA ILE A 253 15.82 9.84 -6.09
C ILE A 253 14.33 10.09 -5.82
N LEU A 254 13.74 9.26 -4.97
CA LEU A 254 12.36 9.37 -4.52
C LEU A 254 12.34 9.82 -3.06
N SER A 255 11.41 10.71 -2.73
CA SER A 255 11.17 11.15 -1.36
C SER A 255 9.67 11.30 -1.16
N GLU A 256 9.10 10.52 -0.26
CA GLU A 256 7.66 10.48 -0.05
C GLU A 256 7.28 10.58 1.42
N ILE A 257 6.12 11.17 1.66
CA ILE A 257 5.42 11.17 2.93
C ILE A 257 4.09 10.47 2.72
N ILE A 258 3.81 9.47 3.55
CA ILE A 258 2.58 8.69 3.46
C ILE A 258 1.87 8.82 4.80
N LEU A 259 0.64 9.34 4.77
CA LEU A 259 -0.27 9.32 5.91
C LEU A 259 -1.27 8.19 5.69
N GLN A 260 -1.41 7.32 6.67
CA GLN A 260 -2.43 6.30 6.71
C GLN A 260 -3.29 6.47 7.96
N PHE A 261 -4.59 6.51 7.77
CA PHE A 261 -5.58 6.40 8.83
C PHE A 261 -6.39 5.13 8.61
N ALA A 262 -6.45 4.27 9.62
CA ALA A 262 -7.27 3.07 9.64
C ALA A 262 -8.36 3.20 10.70
N ASN A 263 -9.60 2.92 10.31
CA ASN A 263 -10.69 2.70 11.26
C ASN A 263 -10.39 1.47 12.12
N LYS A 264 -11.13 1.31 13.21
CA LYS A 264 -11.12 0.07 13.98
C LYS A 264 -11.72 -1.07 13.18
N ASP A 265 -11.20 -2.24 13.43
CA ASP A 265 -11.73 -3.49 12.91
C ASP A 265 -13.01 -3.88 13.69
N GLU A 266 -13.81 -4.76 13.09
CA GLU A 266 -15.04 -5.32 13.65
C GLU A 266 -14.96 -6.86 13.57
N SER A 267 -15.33 -7.56 14.65
CA SER A 267 -15.44 -9.01 14.73
C SER A 267 -16.76 -9.36 15.39
N ASP A 268 -17.56 -10.24 14.79
CA ASP A 268 -18.90 -10.60 15.28
C ASP A 268 -19.78 -9.36 15.56
N ASP A 269 -19.75 -8.36 14.68
CA ASP A 269 -20.40 -7.05 14.81
C ASP A 269 -19.92 -6.18 16.00
N GLU A 270 -18.88 -6.60 16.72
CA GLU A 270 -18.27 -5.83 17.81
C GLU A 270 -16.96 -5.16 17.38
N THR A 271 -16.74 -3.92 17.83
CA THR A 271 -15.50 -3.21 17.51
C THR A 271 -14.32 -3.83 18.25
N VAL A 272 -13.31 -4.26 17.50
CA VAL A 272 -12.03 -4.76 18.05
C VAL A 272 -11.33 -3.64 18.79
N ARG A 273 -11.02 -3.85 20.07
CA ARG A 273 -10.51 -2.77 20.93
C ARG A 273 -9.15 -2.28 20.49
N ASP A 274 -8.24 -3.17 20.10
CA ASP A 274 -6.85 -2.85 19.86
C ASP A 274 -6.51 -2.90 18.36
N SER A 275 -7.27 -2.14 17.58
CA SER A 275 -7.14 -2.06 16.13
C SER A 275 -7.16 -0.62 15.61
N GLY A 276 -6.78 -0.46 14.34
CA GLY A 276 -6.77 0.83 13.65
C GLY A 276 -5.72 1.81 14.18
N GLY A 277 -5.87 3.07 13.80
CA GLY A 277 -4.97 4.15 14.22
C GLY A 277 -4.45 5.00 13.06
N THR A 278 -3.44 5.81 13.34
CA THR A 278 -2.80 6.70 12.37
C THR A 278 -1.30 6.42 12.32
N THR A 279 -0.77 6.22 11.10
CA THR A 279 0.66 6.07 10.86
C THR A 279 1.12 7.09 9.83
N ILE A 280 2.25 7.75 10.09
CA ILE A 280 2.95 8.60 9.13
C ILE A 280 4.28 7.94 8.79
N PHE A 281 4.53 7.74 7.51
CA PHE A 281 5.78 7.21 7.00
C PHE A 281 6.56 8.30 6.29
N TYR A 282 7.88 8.23 6.42
CA TYR A 282 8.80 8.81 5.45
C TYR A 282 9.40 7.68 4.60
N ALA A 283 9.31 7.80 3.27
CA ALA A 283 9.77 6.77 2.34
C ALA A 283 10.79 7.34 1.35
N PRO A 284 12.10 7.26 1.65
CA PRO A 284 13.15 7.47 0.67
C PRO A 284 13.18 6.32 -0.34
N GLY A 285 13.61 6.60 -1.57
CA GLY A 285 13.79 5.57 -2.57
C GLY A 285 14.68 5.99 -3.74
N ILE A 286 14.92 5.05 -4.63
CA ILE A 286 15.61 5.25 -5.89
C ILE A 286 14.84 4.53 -7.00
N SER A 287 14.85 5.09 -8.20
CA SER A 287 14.34 4.42 -9.39
C SER A 287 15.27 4.60 -10.58
N SER A 288 15.26 3.63 -11.49
CA SER A 288 16.05 3.66 -12.70
C SER A 288 15.25 3.10 -13.88
N GLN A 289 15.16 3.90 -14.94
CA GLN A 289 14.72 3.41 -16.24
C GLN A 289 15.94 2.79 -16.94
N LEU A 290 16.05 1.46 -16.87
CA LEU A 290 17.20 0.71 -17.39
C LEU A 290 17.21 0.67 -18.93
N THR A 291 16.03 0.57 -19.55
CA THR A 291 15.85 0.53 -21.03
C THR A 291 14.60 1.31 -21.47
N GLU A 292 14.22 1.28 -22.75
CA GLU A 292 12.90 1.80 -23.20
C GLU A 292 11.69 1.12 -22.55
N TYR A 293 11.90 -0.07 -21.99
CA TYR A 293 10.79 -0.93 -21.55
C TYR A 293 10.88 -1.26 -20.07
N LEU A 294 12.10 -1.36 -19.53
CA LEU A 294 12.38 -1.85 -18.19
C LEU A 294 12.64 -0.72 -17.19
N LYS A 295 11.88 -0.70 -16.10
CA LYS A 295 12.07 0.20 -14.94
C LYS A 295 12.23 -0.62 -13.68
N THR A 296 13.10 -0.18 -12.79
CA THR A 296 13.22 -0.71 -11.44
C THR A 296 13.03 0.39 -10.41
N THR A 297 12.55 0.05 -9.22
CA THR A 297 12.39 0.97 -8.10
C THR A 297 12.64 0.25 -6.79
N LEU A 298 13.34 0.92 -5.87
CA LEU A 298 13.56 0.48 -4.50
C LEU A 298 13.16 1.62 -3.57
N SER A 299 12.39 1.33 -2.52
CA SER A 299 12.05 2.30 -1.49
C SER A 299 11.96 1.66 -0.12
N VAL A 300 12.21 2.44 0.93
CA VAL A 300 12.22 1.99 2.32
C VAL A 300 11.34 2.90 3.17
N PRO A 301 10.01 2.71 3.22
CA PRO A 301 9.16 3.42 4.17
C PRO A 301 9.53 3.11 5.60
N VAL A 302 9.70 4.15 6.38
CA VAL A 302 9.92 4.06 7.82
C VAL A 302 8.79 4.82 8.52
N PRO A 303 8.01 4.18 9.40
CA PRO A 303 7.10 4.88 10.30
C PRO A 303 7.88 5.91 11.12
N VAL A 304 7.53 7.19 10.98
CA VAL A 304 8.09 8.28 11.79
C VAL A 304 7.14 8.72 12.90
N TYR A 305 5.89 8.25 12.83
CA TYR A 305 4.86 8.48 13.85
C TYR A 305 3.80 7.38 13.78
N GLN A 306 3.50 6.75 14.91
CA GLN A 306 2.47 5.73 15.07
C GLN A 306 1.58 6.09 16.27
N ALA A 307 0.30 6.34 15.99
CA ALA A 307 -0.73 6.56 16.99
C ALA A 307 -1.80 5.49 16.80
N LEU A 308 -1.53 4.33 17.37
CA LEU A 308 -2.32 3.13 17.24
C LEU A 308 -3.63 3.22 18.07
N GLY A 309 -4.68 2.56 17.59
CA GLY A 309 -6.02 2.62 18.20
C GLY A 309 -6.21 1.81 19.48
N GLY A 310 -5.11 1.36 20.10
CA GLY A 310 -5.03 0.54 21.30
C GLY A 310 -3.60 0.07 21.55
N ILE A 311 -3.45 -1.02 22.28
CA ILE A 311 -2.16 -1.70 22.49
C ILE A 311 -2.06 -2.81 21.47
N HIS A 312 -1.29 -2.57 20.41
CA HIS A 312 -0.94 -3.56 19.41
C HIS A 312 0.42 -3.22 18.80
N GLN A 313 0.99 -4.18 18.07
CA GLN A 313 2.38 -4.16 17.65
C GLN A 313 2.66 -3.05 16.63
N GLU A 314 3.71 -2.28 16.87
CA GLU A 314 4.20 -1.27 15.94
C GLU A 314 5.01 -1.89 14.78
N LEU A 315 5.06 -1.16 13.68
CA LEU A 315 5.89 -1.50 12.53
C LEU A 315 7.23 -0.76 12.63
N ASP A 316 8.35 -1.45 12.36
CA ASP A 316 9.69 -0.85 12.38
C ASP A 316 10.03 -0.21 11.02
N PHE A 317 9.87 -0.95 9.92
CA PHE A 317 10.09 -0.45 8.57
C PHE A 317 9.49 -1.38 7.50
N ASN A 318 9.40 -0.84 6.29
CA ASN A 318 9.10 -1.60 5.08
C ASN A 318 10.22 -1.47 4.05
N VAL A 319 10.35 -2.46 3.18
CA VAL A 319 11.17 -2.41 1.97
C VAL A 319 10.31 -2.80 0.79
N LEU A 320 10.27 -1.96 -0.24
CA LEU A 320 9.63 -2.27 -1.50
C LEU A 320 10.63 -2.26 -2.63
N PHE A 321 10.62 -3.34 -3.39
CA PHE A 321 11.34 -3.44 -4.65
C PHE A 321 10.37 -3.76 -5.77
N SER A 322 10.45 -3.06 -6.89
CA SER A 322 9.63 -3.36 -8.06
C SER A 322 10.42 -3.32 -9.36
N VAL A 323 9.96 -4.15 -10.30
CA VAL A 323 10.43 -4.20 -11.68
C VAL A 323 9.21 -4.19 -12.59
N SER A 324 9.24 -3.36 -13.63
CA SER A 324 8.18 -3.30 -14.62
C SER A 324 8.74 -3.29 -16.04
N TYR A 325 8.09 -4.03 -16.93
CA TYR A 325 8.40 -4.14 -18.35
C TYR A 325 7.19 -3.70 -19.18
N ASN A 326 7.38 -2.67 -20.02
CA ASN A 326 6.33 -2.08 -20.85
C ASN A 326 6.49 -2.49 -22.32
N PHE A 327 5.43 -3.01 -22.96
CA PHE A 327 5.46 -3.48 -24.36
C PHE A 327 4.16 -3.22 -25.11
#